data_AF-A0A432IWZ5-F1
#
_entry.id   AF-A0A432IWZ5-F1
#
_cell.length_a   1.000
_cell.length_b   1.000
_cell.length_c   1.000
_cell.angle_alpha   90.00
_cell.angle_beta   90.00
_cell.angle_gamma   90.00
#
_symmetry.space_group_name_H-M   'P 1'
#
loop_
_entity.id
_entity.type
_entity.pdbx_description
1 polymer ?
#
loop_
_entity_poly.entity_id
_entity_poly.type
_entity_poly.pdbx_seq_one_letter_code
_entity_poly.pdbx_strand_id
1 'polypeptide(L)'
;MGSDDPRGIIELGNINIKCLIFRINNGDTSEILSTAVTRSEGIHNGVIVNLTNASQVIRSCISTSEKKAKVSLKKINVVVEQPEFLCTKFSKYRKMDGSKIHKDDIEFLLKEAKKQVALNDYKQSVIHIFNHNYIVDGKT
;
A
#
# COMPACT_ATOMS: atom_id res chain seq x y z
N MET A 1 12.21 -5.04 -8.70
CA MET A 1 11.45 -4.62 -9.88
C MET A 1 12.36 -3.69 -10.62
N GLY A 2 12.79 -4.06 -11.82
CA GLY A 2 13.46 -3.10 -12.69
C GLY A 2 12.52 -1.92 -12.96
N SER A 3 13.07 -0.78 -13.41
CA SER A 3 12.26 0.36 -13.86
C SER A 3 11.20 -0.10 -14.87
N ASP A 4 11.58 -0.95 -15.82
CA ASP A 4 10.72 -1.39 -16.94
C ASP A 4 9.68 -2.49 -16.63
N ASP A 5 9.66 -3.05 -15.41
CA ASP A 5 8.68 -4.09 -15.07
C ASP A 5 7.26 -3.49 -14.98
N PRO A 6 6.24 -4.10 -15.63
CA PRO A 6 4.87 -3.64 -15.52
C PRO A 6 4.36 -3.75 -14.07
N ARG A 7 3.62 -2.73 -13.64
CA ARG A 7 3.05 -2.61 -12.30
C ARG A 7 1.54 -2.56 -12.42
N GLY A 8 0.86 -3.34 -11.58
CA GLY A 8 -0.59 -3.31 -11.47
C GLY A 8 -1.05 -2.55 -10.23
N ILE A 9 -2.17 -1.85 -10.36
CA ILE A 9 -2.99 -1.35 -9.26
C ILE A 9 -4.41 -1.88 -9.47
N ILE A 10 -5.06 -2.32 -8.40
CA ILE A 10 -6.49 -2.62 -8.39
C ILE A 10 -7.18 -1.88 -7.24
N GLU A 11 -8.22 -1.12 -7.56
CA GLU A 11 -9.10 -0.45 -6.61
C GLU A 11 -10.34 -1.31 -6.37
N LEU A 12 -10.55 -1.72 -5.12
CA LEU A 12 -11.71 -2.51 -4.70
C LEU A 12 -12.84 -1.59 -4.23
N GLY A 13 -13.49 -0.92 -5.18
CA GLY A 13 -14.58 0.01 -4.88
C GLY A 13 -15.92 -0.68 -4.64
N ASN A 14 -16.82 0.03 -3.96
CA ASN A 14 -18.18 -0.43 -3.67
C ASN A 14 -19.05 -0.59 -4.93
N ILE A 15 -18.92 0.32 -5.91
CA ILE A 15 -19.69 0.28 -7.17
C ILE A 15 -18.92 -0.44 -8.26
N ASN A 16 -17.63 -0.13 -8.39
CA ASN A 16 -16.78 -0.63 -9.46
C ASN A 16 -15.43 -1.06 -8.91
N ILE A 17 -14.90 -2.14 -9.48
CA ILE A 17 -13.50 -2.53 -9.37
C ILE A 17 -12.78 -1.96 -10.58
N LYS A 18 -11.66 -1.27 -10.34
CA LYS A 18 -10.84 -0.67 -11.40
C LYS A 18 -9.45 -1.26 -11.36
N CYS A 19 -8.94 -1.72 -12.50
CA CYS A 19 -7.57 -2.22 -12.61
C CYS A 19 -6.80 -1.36 -13.61
N LEU A 20 -5.60 -0.94 -13.22
CA LEU A 20 -4.66 -0.16 -14.01
C LEU A 20 -3.34 -0.94 -14.11
N ILE A 21 -2.81 -1.10 -15.31
CA ILE A 21 -1.45 -1.60 -15.53
C ILE A 21 -0.63 -0.49 -16.19
N PHE A 22 0.53 -0.20 -15.62
CA PHE A 22 1.42 0.85 -16.09
C PHE A 22 2.89 0.42 -16.00
N ARG A 23 3.76 1.15 -16.70
CA ARG A 23 5.23 1.02 -16.62
C ARG A 23 5.82 2.38 -16.23
N ILE A 24 6.93 2.37 -15.50
CA ILE A 24 7.72 3.58 -15.22
C ILE A 24 9.00 3.50 -16.04
N ASN A 25 9.17 4.40 -17.00
CA ASN A 25 10.36 4.42 -17.84
C ASN A 25 11.53 5.10 -17.10
N ASN A 26 12.76 4.98 -17.63
CA ASN A 26 13.99 5.49 -17.00
C ASN A 26 14.03 7.02 -16.73
N GLY A 27 13.05 7.79 -17.20
CA GLY A 27 12.90 9.23 -16.92
C GLY A 27 11.77 9.57 -15.93
N ASP A 28 11.36 8.61 -15.08
CA ASP A 28 10.22 8.70 -14.15
C ASP A 28 8.86 9.01 -14.82
N THR A 29 8.80 8.92 -16.15
CA THR A 29 7.55 9.02 -16.90
C THR A 29 6.78 7.72 -16.79
N SER A 30 5.49 7.83 -16.45
CA SER A 30 4.60 6.67 -16.35
C SER A 30 3.78 6.50 -17.63
N GLU A 31 3.79 5.28 -18.18
CA GLU A 31 3.00 4.89 -19.34
C GLU A 31 1.88 3.95 -18.89
N ILE A 32 0.63 4.27 -19.23
CA ILE A 32 -0.51 3.39 -19.00
C ILE A 32 -0.56 2.34 -20.12
N LEU A 33 -0.43 1.06 -19.75
CA LEU A 33 -0.50 -0.06 -20.67
C LEU A 33 -1.94 -0.56 -20.86
N SER A 34 -2.74 -0.56 -19.78
CA SER A 34 -4.15 -0.93 -19.86
C SER A 34 -4.98 -0.44 -18.66
N THR A 35 -6.28 -0.34 -18.90
CA THR A 35 -7.30 -0.16 -17.87
C THR A 35 -8.47 -1.14 -18.05
N ALA A 36 -9.07 -1.52 -16.94
CA ALA A 36 -10.33 -2.24 -16.88
C ALA A 36 -11.20 -1.70 -15.76
N VAL A 37 -12.51 -1.71 -16.00
CA VAL A 37 -13.52 -1.38 -15.00
C VAL A 37 -14.55 -2.50 -15.05
N THR A 38 -14.92 -3.02 -13.88
CA THR A 38 -15.89 -4.10 -13.72
C THR A 38 -16.84 -3.73 -12.60
N ARG A 39 -18.14 -4.00 -12.75
CA ARG A 39 -19.10 -3.79 -11.67
C ARG A 39 -18.68 -4.62 -10.46
N SER A 40 -18.70 -4.02 -9.28
CA SER A 40 -18.37 -4.70 -8.04
C SER A 40 -19.49 -5.65 -7.63
N GLU A 41 -19.13 -6.85 -7.17
CA GLU A 41 -20.04 -7.85 -6.65
C GLU A 41 -19.41 -8.52 -5.43
N GLY A 42 -20.23 -8.80 -4.40
CA GLY A 42 -19.76 -9.42 -3.17
C GLY A 42 -18.94 -8.51 -2.24
N ILE A 43 -18.84 -7.22 -2.55
CA ILE A 43 -18.27 -6.18 -1.70
C ILE A 43 -19.37 -5.16 -1.39
N HIS A 44 -19.51 -4.79 -0.12
CA HIS A 44 -20.44 -3.77 0.34
C HIS A 44 -19.77 -2.89 1.40
N ASN A 45 -19.69 -1.58 1.16
CA ASN A 45 -19.10 -0.58 2.07
C ASN A 45 -17.71 -0.98 2.60
N GLY A 46 -16.83 -1.43 1.69
CA GLY A 46 -15.46 -1.85 2.04
C GLY A 46 -15.35 -3.23 2.69
N VAL A 47 -16.46 -3.94 2.89
CA VAL A 47 -16.50 -5.28 3.51
C VAL A 47 -16.84 -6.33 2.45
N ILE A 48 -16.14 -7.46 2.47
CA ILE A 48 -16.48 -8.62 1.64
C ILE A 48 -17.68 -9.34 2.26
N VAL A 49 -18.83 -9.28 1.60
CA VAL A 49 -20.07 -9.95 2.02
C VAL A 49 -20.30 -11.27 1.27
N ASN A 50 -19.68 -11.45 0.10
CA ASN A 50 -19.67 -12.72 -0.64
C ASN A 50 -18.29 -12.94 -1.26
N LEU A 51 -17.51 -13.83 -0.66
CA LEU A 51 -16.13 -14.12 -1.06
C LEU A 51 -16.03 -14.66 -2.49
N THR A 52 -16.94 -15.53 -2.91
CA THR A 52 -16.93 -16.15 -4.24
C THR A 52 -17.13 -15.10 -5.32
N ASN A 53 -18.16 -14.26 -5.18
CA ASN A 53 -18.45 -13.20 -6.15
C ASN A 53 -17.30 -12.19 -6.20
N ALA A 54 -16.84 -11.71 -5.03
CA ALA A 54 -15.72 -10.77 -4.94
C ALA A 54 -14.46 -11.32 -5.62
N SER A 55 -14.11 -12.58 -5.34
CA SER A 55 -12.95 -13.24 -5.94
C SER A 55 -13.07 -13.33 -7.47
N GLN A 56 -14.26 -13.66 -7.98
CA GLN A 56 -14.51 -13.78 -9.42
C GLN A 56 -14.40 -12.41 -10.12
N VAL A 57 -15.01 -11.36 -9.58
CA VAL A 57 -14.96 -10.03 -10.21
C VAL A 57 -13.55 -9.42 -10.16
N ILE A 58 -12.81 -9.63 -9.06
CA ILE A 58 -11.40 -9.22 -8.94
C ILE A 58 -10.55 -9.91 -10.02
N ARG A 59 -10.65 -11.24 -10.14
CA ARG A 59 -9.91 -12.01 -11.16
C ARG A 59 -10.27 -11.57 -12.57
N SER A 60 -11.56 -11.37 -12.85
CA SER A 60 -12.04 -10.93 -14.16
C SER A 60 -11.47 -9.55 -14.54
N CYS A 61 -11.46 -8.60 -13.61
CA CYS A 61 -10.92 -7.26 -13.82
C CYS A 61 -9.41 -7.30 -14.11
N ILE A 62 -8.64 -8.05 -13.32
CA ILE A 62 -7.19 -8.23 -13.52
C ILE A 62 -6.92 -8.90 -14.87
N SER A 63 -7.59 -10.02 -15.17
CA SER A 63 -7.41 -10.75 -16.42
C SER A 63 -7.74 -9.91 -17.66
N THR A 64 -8.74 -9.03 -17.56
CA THR A 64 -9.09 -8.10 -18.64
C THR A 64 -7.95 -7.10 -18.89
N SER A 65 -7.40 -6.51 -17.84
CA SER A 65 -6.27 -5.59 -17.96
C SER A 65 -5.00 -6.29 -18.46
N GLU A 66 -4.68 -7.48 -17.95
CA GLU A 66 -3.50 -8.28 -18.39
C GLU A 66 -3.58 -8.64 -19.88
N LYS A 67 -4.75 -9.09 -20.35
CA LYS A 67 -4.97 -9.40 -21.77
C LYS A 67 -4.78 -8.17 -22.66
N LYS A 68 -5.31 -7.01 -22.26
CA LYS A 68 -5.14 -5.75 -23.02
C LYS A 68 -3.68 -5.29 -23.08
N ALA A 69 -2.98 -5.38 -21.95
CA ALA A 69 -1.57 -4.99 -21.86
C ALA A 69 -0.61 -6.05 -22.42
N LYS A 70 -1.08 -7.28 -22.68
CA LYS A 70 -0.26 -8.44 -23.09
C LYS A 70 0.86 -8.73 -22.08
N VAL A 71 0.55 -8.65 -20.80
CA VAL A 71 1.48 -8.93 -19.69
C VAL A 71 0.88 -9.95 -18.72
N SER A 72 1.72 -10.51 -17.85
CA SER A 72 1.28 -11.28 -16.68
C SER A 72 1.94 -10.70 -15.42
N LEU A 73 1.11 -10.28 -14.47
CA LEU A 73 1.52 -9.69 -13.21
C LEU A 73 1.73 -10.78 -12.16
N LYS A 74 2.92 -10.82 -11.55
CA LYS A 74 3.19 -11.68 -10.38
C LYS A 74 2.69 -11.06 -9.06
N LYS A 75 2.49 -9.75 -9.04
CA LYS A 75 2.04 -8.97 -7.89
C LYS A 75 1.26 -7.74 -8.34
N ILE A 76 0.36 -7.30 -7.47
CA ILE A 76 -0.49 -6.13 -7.71
C ILE A 76 -0.60 -5.32 -6.42
N ASN A 77 -0.67 -4.00 -6.54
CA ASN A 77 -0.98 -3.13 -5.40
C ASN A 77 -2.50 -3.03 -5.29
N VAL A 78 -3.02 -3.23 -4.08
CA VAL A 78 -4.46 -3.16 -3.82
C VAL A 78 -4.75 -1.86 -3.12
N VAL A 79 -5.68 -1.08 -3.69
CA VAL A 79 -6.31 0.07 -3.04
C VAL A 79 -7.61 -0.43 -2.45
N VAL A 80 -7.71 -0.35 -1.12
CA VAL A 80 -8.90 -0.72 -0.36
C VAL A 80 -9.54 0.53 0.23
N GLU A 81 -10.86 0.59 0.16
CA GLU A 81 -11.65 1.56 0.91
C GLU A 81 -12.08 0.88 2.21
N GLN A 82 -11.51 1.29 3.34
CA GLN A 82 -11.90 0.75 4.64
C GLN A 82 -12.88 1.70 5.33
N PRO A 83 -13.92 1.17 5.99
CA PRO A 83 -14.92 1.99 6.66
C PRO A 83 -14.34 2.75 7.87
N GLU A 84 -13.30 2.23 8.52
CA GLU A 84 -12.69 2.82 9.71
C GLU A 84 -11.15 2.85 9.57
N PHE A 85 -10.57 4.06 9.61
CA PHE A 85 -9.13 4.26 9.72
C PHE A 85 -8.80 4.95 11.03
N LEU A 86 -7.85 4.40 11.79
CA LEU A 86 -7.23 5.11 12.90
C LEU A 86 -5.88 5.66 12.44
N CYS A 87 -5.73 6.98 12.52
CA CYS A 87 -4.44 7.64 12.32
C CYS A 87 -3.91 8.07 13.68
N THR A 88 -2.66 7.73 13.97
CA THR A 88 -1.97 8.18 15.20
C THR A 88 -0.57 8.66 14.88
N LYS A 89 -0.10 9.64 15.65
CA LYS A 89 1.26 10.15 15.61
C LYS A 89 1.89 9.90 16.97
N PHE A 90 3.11 9.39 16.97
CA PHE A 90 3.89 9.19 18.17
C PHE A 90 5.37 9.30 17.86
N SER A 91 6.18 9.48 18.90
CA SER A 91 7.61 9.72 18.78
C SER A 91 8.39 8.65 19.52
N LYS A 92 9.53 8.26 18.95
CA LYS A 92 10.58 7.49 19.63
C LYS A 92 11.85 8.33 19.63
N TYR A 93 12.65 8.19 20.67
CA TYR A 93 13.93 8.86 20.79
C TYR A 93 15.01 7.85 21.18
N ARG A 94 16.26 8.17 20.82
CA ARG A 94 17.44 7.41 21.20
C ARG A 94 18.56 8.38 21.52
N LYS A 95 19.26 8.13 22.63
CA LYS A 95 20.46 8.86 22.99
C LYS A 95 21.62 8.34 22.13
N MET A 96 22.39 9.25 21.53
CA MET A 96 23.49 8.90 20.62
C MET A 96 24.88 9.01 21.27
N ASP A 97 24.98 9.63 22.45
CA ASP A 97 26.24 9.81 23.19
C ASP A 97 27.40 10.34 22.33
N GLY A 98 27.11 11.32 21.46
CA GLY A 98 28.08 11.94 20.56
C GLY A 98 28.37 11.14 19.28
N SER A 99 27.76 9.97 19.10
CA SER A 99 27.91 9.14 17.89
C SER A 99 27.16 9.75 16.71
N LYS A 100 27.72 9.57 15.51
CA LYS A 100 27.04 9.92 14.25
C LYS A 100 25.77 9.08 14.09
N ILE A 101 24.68 9.71 13.66
CA ILE A 101 23.42 9.04 13.33
C ILE A 101 23.56 8.31 11.99
N HIS A 102 23.22 7.03 11.98
CA HIS A 102 23.19 6.18 10.80
C HIS A 102 21.76 5.76 10.45
N LYS A 103 21.58 5.21 9.25
CA LYS A 103 20.29 4.68 8.79
C LYS A 103 19.73 3.62 9.75
N ASP A 104 20.60 2.78 10.29
CA ASP A 104 20.22 1.71 11.22
C ASP A 104 19.64 2.25 12.53
N ASP A 105 20.04 3.46 12.96
CA ASP A 105 19.46 4.11 14.13
C ASP A 105 18.02 4.55 13.88
N ILE A 106 17.74 5.03 12.66
CA ILE A 106 16.38 5.38 12.22
C ILE A 106 15.54 4.11 12.07
N GLU A 107 16.08 3.07 11.46
CA GLU A 107 15.40 1.77 11.31
C GLU A 107 15.09 1.14 12.68
N PHE A 108 15.98 1.28 13.66
CA PHE A 108 15.73 0.86 15.03
C PHE A 108 14.54 1.61 15.64
N LEU A 109 14.52 2.95 15.55
CA LEU A 109 13.42 3.76 16.07
C LEU A 109 12.09 3.38 15.41
N LEU A 110 12.08 3.14 14.10
CA LEU A 110 10.91 2.68 13.35
C LEU A 110 10.40 1.29 13.80
N LYS A 111 11.31 0.35 14.08
CA LYS A 111 10.95 -0.99 14.59
C LYS A 111 10.36 -0.90 16.01
N GLU A 112 11.00 -0.14 16.90
CA GLU A 112 10.49 0.10 18.26
C GLU A 112 9.14 0.79 18.24
N ALA A 113 8.96 1.71 17.30
CA ALA A 113 7.72 2.41 17.08
C ALA A 113 6.59 1.46 16.67
N LYS A 114 6.82 0.64 15.64
CA LYS A 114 5.87 -0.38 15.17
C LYS A 114 5.52 -1.38 16.27
N LYS A 115 6.51 -1.82 17.06
CA LYS A 115 6.30 -2.73 18.19
C LYS A 115 5.37 -2.14 19.24
N GLN A 116 5.57 -0.87 19.62
CA GLN A 116 4.69 -0.23 20.60
C GLN A 116 3.25 -0.11 20.11
N VAL A 117 3.03 0.26 18.84
CA VAL A 117 1.68 0.33 18.26
C VAL A 117 1.00 -1.04 18.31
N ALA A 118 1.70 -2.10 17.89
CA ALA A 118 1.16 -3.46 17.91
C ALA A 118 0.83 -3.98 19.32
N LEU A 119 1.59 -3.54 20.34
CA LEU A 119 1.33 -3.91 21.73
C LEU A 119 0.14 -3.16 22.35
N ASN A 120 -0.14 -1.94 21.88
CA ASN A 120 -1.24 -1.13 22.41
C ASN A 120 -2.61 -1.56 21.90
N ASP A 121 -2.70 -2.07 20.67
CA ASP A 121 -3.96 -2.55 20.09
C ASP A 121 -3.71 -3.80 19.22
N TYR A 122 -3.99 -4.97 19.80
CA TYR A 122 -3.83 -6.26 19.12
C TYR A 122 -4.94 -6.56 18.11
N LYS A 123 -6.02 -5.77 18.07
CA LYS A 123 -7.13 -5.94 17.12
C LYS A 123 -6.91 -5.16 15.83
N GLN A 124 -6.01 -4.17 15.85
CA GLN A 124 -5.70 -3.32 14.71
C GLN A 124 -4.40 -3.77 14.03
N SER A 125 -4.30 -3.52 12.73
CA SER A 125 -3.10 -3.79 11.94
C SER A 125 -2.60 -2.52 11.27
N VAL A 126 -1.29 -2.31 11.27
CA VAL A 126 -0.68 -1.13 10.65
C VAL A 126 -0.57 -1.32 9.14
N ILE A 127 -1.26 -0.46 8.38
CA ILE A 127 -1.23 -0.48 6.90
C ILE A 127 -0.12 0.41 6.36
N HIS A 128 0.03 1.61 6.94
CA HIS A 128 1.03 2.60 6.52
C HIS A 128 1.78 3.18 7.71
N ILE A 129 3.09 3.36 7.56
CA ILE A 129 3.96 4.11 8.46
C ILE A 129 4.80 5.05 7.60
N PHE A 130 4.84 6.31 7.97
CA PHE A 130 5.69 7.31 7.32
C PHE A 130 6.32 8.23 8.38
N ASN A 131 7.56 8.64 8.11
CA ASN A 131 8.28 9.55 9.00
C ASN A 131 7.77 10.97 8.80
N HIS A 132 7.25 11.57 9.87
CA HIS A 132 6.69 12.91 9.81
C HIS A 132 7.72 14.00 10.11
N ASN A 133 8.64 13.77 11.06
CA ASN A 133 9.69 14.73 11.41
C ASN A 133 10.89 14.03 12.07
N TYR A 134 12.06 14.67 12.06
CA TYR A 134 13.23 14.29 12.83
C TYR A 134 13.65 15.45 13.73
N ILE A 135 14.11 15.16 14.95
CA ILE A 135 14.57 16.16 15.91
C ILE A 135 15.94 15.70 16.42
N VAL A 136 16.95 16.56 16.31
CA VAL A 136 18.32 16.28 16.77
C VAL A 136 18.68 17.31 17.84
N ASP A 137 19.09 16.85 19.01
CA ASP A 137 19.46 17.71 20.16
C ASP A 137 18.39 18.75 20.53
N GLY A 138 17.11 18.38 20.40
CA GLY A 138 15.98 19.27 20.68
C GLY A 138 15.77 20.37 19.62
N LYS A 139 16.50 20.31 18.51
CA LYS A 139 16.38 21.24 17.38
C LYS A 139 15.70 20.54 16.21
N THR A 140 14.74 21.24 15.62
CA THR A 140 14.05 20.88 14.38
C THR A 140 14.79 21.42 13.18
#